data_AF-A0A137Q3L4-F1
#
_entry.id   AF-A0A137Q3L4-F1
#
_cell.length_a   1.000
_cell.length_b   1.000
_cell.length_c   1.000
_cell.angle_alpha   90.00
_cell.angle_beta   90.00
_cell.angle_gamma   90.00
#
_symmetry.space_group_name_H-M   'P 1'
#
loop_
_entity.id
_entity.type
_entity.pdbx_description
1 polymer ?
#
loop_
_entity_poly.entity_id
_entity_poly.type
_entity_poly.pdbx_seq_one_letter_code
_entity_poly.pdbx_strand_id
1 'polypeptide(L)'
;MPRNNASTTNANTNTRSSSQQNQGNTWVPPSNNHYYKAYGGQRNFMIAFGLKPYDPDAYDEARRLVEMFREDDRLEWEAKNQGK
;
A
#
# COMPACT_ATOMS: atom_id res chain seq x y z
N MET A 1 15.35 35.51 -45.20
CA MET A 1 14.12 34.93 -44.61
C MET A 1 14.51 33.62 -43.90
N PRO A 2 14.54 33.55 -42.56
CA PRO A 2 14.80 32.29 -41.87
C PRO A 2 13.51 31.44 -41.73
N ARG A 3 13.66 30.14 -41.98
CA ARG A 3 12.60 29.13 -42.05
C ARG A 3 12.48 28.45 -40.68
N ASN A 4 11.37 28.70 -39.98
CA ASN A 4 11.11 28.20 -38.63
C ASN A 4 10.75 26.71 -38.67
N ASN A 5 11.62 25.83 -38.18
CA ASN A 5 11.36 24.40 -38.01
C ASN A 5 10.93 24.15 -36.56
N ALA A 6 9.61 24.21 -36.30
CA ALA A 6 9.04 23.90 -35.00
C ALA A 6 8.96 22.37 -34.84
N SER A 7 9.97 21.78 -34.20
CA SER A 7 9.90 20.41 -33.69
C SER A 7 9.00 20.39 -32.47
N THR A 8 7.76 19.96 -32.64
CA THR A 8 6.83 19.63 -31.55
C THR A 8 7.35 18.40 -30.81
N THR A 9 8.20 18.62 -29.80
CA THR A 9 8.62 17.55 -28.90
C THR A 9 7.44 17.19 -28.00
N ASN A 10 6.76 16.10 -28.37
CA ASN A 10 5.71 15.45 -27.60
C ASN A 10 6.31 14.87 -26.32
N ALA A 11 6.23 15.61 -25.20
CA ALA A 11 6.67 15.17 -23.89
C ALA A 11 5.66 14.14 -23.31
N ASN A 12 5.80 12.88 -23.70
CA ASN A 12 5.15 11.78 -22.99
C ASN A 12 6.01 11.40 -21.77
N THR A 13 5.92 12.18 -20.70
CA THR A 13 6.48 11.82 -19.39
C THR A 13 5.55 10.83 -18.71
N ASN A 14 5.60 9.57 -19.11
CA ASN A 14 5.06 8.48 -18.30
C ASN A 14 6.12 8.10 -17.24
N THR A 15 6.43 9.05 -16.35
CA THR A 15 7.19 8.79 -15.13
C THR A 15 6.29 8.00 -14.19
N ARG A 16 6.24 6.69 -14.39
CA ARG A 16 5.82 5.74 -13.35
C ARG A 16 6.89 5.80 -12.27
N SER A 17 6.76 6.78 -11.38
CA SER A 17 7.55 6.92 -10.18
C SER A 17 7.26 5.72 -9.27
N SER A 18 7.86 4.58 -9.55
CA SER A 18 8.06 3.53 -8.56
C SER A 18 9.25 3.93 -7.68
N SER A 19 9.07 5.04 -6.97
CA SER A 19 9.91 5.40 -5.84
C SER A 19 9.55 4.48 -4.68
N GLN A 20 10.47 3.59 -4.32
CA GLN A 20 10.93 3.36 -2.94
C GLN A 20 11.85 2.14 -2.98
N GLN A 21 13.14 2.36 -3.27
CA GLN A 21 14.17 2.68 -2.29
C GLN A 21 14.28 1.67 -1.15
N ASN A 22 15.30 0.84 -1.35
CA ASN A 22 16.09 0.11 -0.38
C ASN A 22 16.56 1.04 0.78
N GLN A 23 16.74 0.44 1.98
CA GLN A 23 17.64 0.83 3.10
C GLN A 23 17.08 1.67 4.27
N GLY A 24 17.19 1.09 5.48
CA GLY A 24 17.12 1.76 6.79
C GLY A 24 16.62 0.84 7.91
N ASN A 25 17.17 0.96 9.12
CA ASN A 25 16.72 0.32 10.38
C ASN A 25 15.33 0.84 10.83
N THR A 26 14.43 1.12 9.89
CA THR A 26 13.18 1.87 10.09
C THR A 26 12.02 1.00 9.65
N TRP A 27 11.00 0.89 10.48
CA TRP A 27 9.79 0.15 10.14
C TRP A 27 9.06 0.82 8.99
N VAL A 28 8.76 0.04 7.96
CA VAL A 28 7.95 0.46 6.82
C VAL A 28 6.61 -0.28 6.91
N PRO A 29 5.47 0.43 7.01
CA PRO A 29 4.16 -0.21 7.12
C PRO A 29 3.85 -1.04 5.88
N PRO A 30 3.50 -2.33 6.03
CA PRO A 30 3.05 -3.15 4.90
C PRO A 30 1.79 -2.58 4.26
N SER A 31 1.68 -2.66 2.93
CA SER A 31 0.44 -2.27 2.22
C SER A 31 -0.76 -3.12 2.67
N ASN A 32 -1.99 -2.62 2.53
CA ASN A 32 -3.19 -3.38 2.94
C ASN A 32 -3.28 -4.75 2.26
N ASN A 33 -2.80 -4.84 1.02
CA ASN A 33 -2.78 -6.09 0.26
C ASN A 33 -1.89 -7.16 0.89
N HIS A 34 -0.87 -6.77 1.67
CA HIS A 34 -0.04 -7.71 2.42
C HIS A 34 -0.89 -8.56 3.37
N TYR A 35 -1.76 -7.92 4.15
CA TYR A 35 -2.66 -8.57 5.10
C TYR A 35 -3.77 -9.36 4.39
N TYR A 36 -4.32 -8.82 3.31
CA TYR A 36 -5.35 -9.52 2.54
C TYR A 36 -4.83 -10.78 1.84
N LYS A 37 -3.55 -10.82 1.44
CA LYS A 37 -2.96 -11.95 0.71
C LYS A 37 -3.05 -13.25 1.50
N ALA A 38 -2.87 -13.22 2.82
CA ALA A 38 -2.95 -14.40 3.69
C ALA A 38 -4.33 -15.09 3.64
N TYR A 39 -5.39 -14.33 3.35
CA TYR A 39 -6.76 -14.83 3.28
C TYR A 39 -7.20 -15.14 1.83
N GLY A 40 -6.33 -14.95 0.84
CA GLY A 40 -6.67 -15.10 -0.58
C GLY A 40 -7.34 -13.86 -1.19
N GLY A 41 -7.14 -12.68 -0.58
CA GLY A 41 -7.61 -11.39 -1.07
C GLY A 41 -8.61 -10.72 -0.13
N GLN A 42 -8.92 -9.45 -0.42
CA GLN A 42 -9.74 -8.60 0.45
C GLN A 42 -11.13 -9.18 0.69
N ARG A 43 -11.76 -9.76 -0.34
CA ARG A 43 -13.08 -10.37 -0.22
C ARG A 43 -13.11 -11.55 0.77
N ASN A 44 -12.09 -12.40 0.73
CA ASN A 44 -12.01 -13.54 1.63
C ASN A 44 -11.62 -13.13 3.05
N PHE A 45 -10.77 -12.11 3.18
CA PHE A 45 -10.52 -11.45 4.46
C PHE A 45 -11.83 -10.96 5.08
N MET A 46 -12.62 -10.20 4.32
CA MET A 46 -13.93 -9.71 4.79
C MET A 46 -14.82 -10.87 5.26
N ILE A 47 -14.95 -11.93 4.47
CA ILE A 47 -15.74 -13.12 4.83
C ILE A 47 -15.21 -13.78 6.11
N ALA A 48 -13.89 -13.89 6.29
CA ALA A 48 -13.28 -14.49 7.48
C ALA A 48 -13.57 -13.70 8.76
N PHE A 49 -13.74 -12.37 8.65
CA PHE A 49 -14.10 -11.49 9.77
C PHE A 49 -15.61 -11.18 9.84
N GLY A 50 -16.44 -11.89 9.08
CA GLY A 50 -17.90 -11.72 9.11
C GLY A 50 -18.43 -10.46 8.42
N LEU A 51 -17.57 -9.74 7.70
CA LEU A 51 -17.91 -8.55 6.94
C LEU A 51 -18.58 -8.91 5.62
N LYS A 52 -19.58 -8.13 5.22
CA LYS A 52 -20.33 -8.36 3.98
C LYS A 52 -19.61 -7.71 2.79
N PRO A 53 -19.00 -8.48 1.87
CA PRO A 53 -18.24 -7.90 0.76
C PRO A 53 -19.09 -7.20 -0.30
N TYR A 54 -20.42 -7.29 -0.22
CA TYR A 54 -21.35 -6.54 -1.08
C TYR A 54 -21.80 -5.22 -0.44
N ASP A 55 -21.42 -4.97 0.81
CA ASP A 55 -21.73 -3.74 1.53
C ASP A 55 -20.53 -2.79 1.42
N PRO A 56 -20.67 -1.60 0.81
CA PRO A 56 -19.58 -0.63 0.71
C PRO A 56 -19.07 -0.18 2.08
N ASP A 57 -19.91 -0.12 3.11
CA ASP A 57 -19.50 0.32 4.46
C ASP A 57 -18.61 -0.71 5.16
N ALA A 58 -18.82 -2.00 4.85
CA ALA A 58 -17.99 -3.08 5.35
C ALA A 58 -16.54 -3.01 4.83
N TYR A 59 -16.29 -2.33 3.70
CA TYR A 59 -14.92 -2.13 3.21
C TYR A 59 -14.11 -1.19 4.11
N ASP A 60 -14.75 -0.20 4.73
CA ASP A 60 -14.09 0.68 5.68
C ASP A 60 -13.82 -0.03 7.00
N GLU A 61 -14.72 -0.91 7.45
CA GLU A 61 -14.46 -1.82 8.57
C GLU A 61 -13.28 -2.74 8.29
N ALA A 62 -13.19 -3.31 7.09
CA ALA A 62 -12.06 -4.14 6.68
C ALA A 62 -10.73 -3.37 6.64
N ARG A 63 -10.76 -2.07 6.32
CA ARG A 63 -9.57 -1.20 6.38
C ARG A 63 -9.15 -0.95 7.83
N ARG A 64 -10.09 -0.67 8.72
CA ARG A 64 -9.81 -0.47 10.16
C ARG A 64 -9.21 -1.73 10.79
N LEU A 65 -9.71 -2.92 10.44
CA LEU A 65 -9.10 -4.17 10.90
C LEU A 65 -7.64 -4.30 10.43
N VAL A 66 -7.36 -3.97 9.17
CA VAL A 66 -5.99 -3.97 8.65
C VAL A 66 -5.10 -2.94 9.35
N GLU A 67 -5.63 -1.78 9.72
CA GLU A 67 -4.90 -0.80 10.52
C GLU A 67 -4.53 -1.36 11.89
N MET A 68 -5.42 -2.11 12.54
CA MET A 68 -5.11 -2.79 13.80
C MET A 68 -3.98 -3.82 13.64
N PHE A 69 -4.03 -4.66 12.59
CA PHE A 69 -2.93 -5.60 12.31
C PHE A 69 -1.61 -4.89 12.04
N ARG A 70 -1.65 -3.77 11.32
CA ARG A 70 -0.46 -2.96 11.05
C ARG A 70 0.13 -2.35 12.31
N GLU A 71 -0.70 -1.88 13.23
CA GLU A 71 -0.26 -1.33 14.50
C GLU A 71 0.42 -2.40 15.36
N ASP A 72 -0.15 -3.60 15.41
CA ASP A 72 0.42 -4.75 16.13
C ASP A 72 1.80 -5.15 15.56
N ASP A 73 1.90 -5.23 14.23
CA ASP A 73 3.14 -5.52 13.51
C ASP A 73 4.23 -4.45 13.77
N ARG A 74 3.80 -3.17 13.94
CA ARG A 74 4.69 -2.08 14.34
C ARG A 74 5.21 -2.27 15.75
N LEU A 75 4.31 -2.55 16.70
CA LEU A 75 4.65 -2.77 18.11
C LEU A 75 5.61 -3.95 18.27
N GLU A 76 5.38 -5.05 17.55
CA GLU A 76 6.30 -6.18 17.52
C GLU A 76 7.69 -5.80 17.00
N TRP A 77 7.74 -5.03 15.93
CA TRP A 77 9.00 -4.55 15.37
C TRP A 77 9.73 -3.62 16.34
N GLU A 78 9.01 -2.71 17.00
CA GLU A 78 9.57 -1.83 18.02
C GLU A 78 10.14 -2.63 19.20
N ALA A 79 9.40 -3.60 19.72
CA ALA A 79 9.85 -4.48 20.81
C ALA A 79 11.12 -5.27 20.44
N LYS A 80 11.19 -5.79 19.20
CA LYS A 80 12.36 -6.55 18.71
C LYS A 80 13.60 -5.67 18.51
N ASN A 81 13.42 -4.38 18.21
CA ASN A 81 14.53 -3.46 17.94
C ASN A 81 14.97 -2.62 19.15
N GLN A 82 14.09 -2.39 20.15
CA GLN A 82 14.43 -1.66 21.38
C GLN A 82 15.10 -2.54 22.46
N GLY A 83 15.20 -3.86 22.23
CA GLY A 83 15.85 -4.81 23.14
C GLY A 83 17.36 -5.04 22.91
N LYS A 84 18.07 -4.15 22.20
CA LYS A 84 19.52 -4.23 21.97
C LYS A 84 20.27 -3.05 22.55
#